data_AF-A0A381VS51-F1
#
_entry.id   AF-A0A381VS51-F1
#
_cell.length_a   1.000
_cell.length_b   1.000
_cell.length_c   1.000
_cell.angle_alpha   90.00
_cell.angle_beta   90.00
_cell.angle_gamma   90.00
#
_symmetry.space_group_name_H-M   'P 1'
#
loop_
_entity.id
_entity.type
_entity.pdbx_description
1 polymer ?
#
loop_
_entity_poly.entity_id
_entity_poly.type
_entity_poly.pdbx_seq_one_letter_code
_entity_poly.pdbx_strand_id
1 'polypeptide(L)'
;MKILQMSFGNGHPFDSMSEDTVVYTGTHDNDTSIGWYNAEFENGSTQSEQEFLNERQHAKNVLNLDGHDVNWKMVEFTLNANANTSIIPMQDVLGLDSSARMNTPGTVGGNWEWRMSPGMLTQEIKQHLRQLTENSNRT
;
A
#
# COMPACT_ATOMS: atom_id res chain seq x y z
N MET A 1 -0.53 8.65 12.77
CA MET A 1 -0.66 8.01 11.45
C MET A 1 -0.25 6.55 11.54
N LYS A 2 -0.75 5.69 10.65
CA LYS A 2 -0.34 4.29 10.50
C LYS A 2 -0.17 3.97 9.01
N ILE A 3 0.77 3.08 8.68
CA ILE A 3 1.09 2.68 7.31
C ILE A 3 0.92 1.16 7.20
N LEU A 4 0.06 0.70 6.28
CA LEU A 4 -0.26 -0.72 6.13
C LEU A 4 0.99 -1.53 5.77
N GLN A 5 1.81 -1.04 4.83
CA GLN A 5 3.08 -1.68 4.45
C GLN A 5 4.05 -1.94 5.62
N MET A 6 3.92 -1.21 6.73
CA MET A 6 4.75 -1.38 7.94
C MET A 6 4.07 -2.18 9.06
N SER A 7 2.84 -2.67 8.81
CA SER A 7 1.99 -3.25 9.86
C SER A 7 1.96 -4.78 9.84
N PHE A 8 2.56 -5.43 8.83
CA PHE A 8 2.55 -6.88 8.71
C PHE A 8 3.64 -7.59 9.52
N GLY A 9 4.66 -6.86 9.99
CA GLY A 9 5.74 -7.44 10.80
C GLY A 9 5.38 -7.71 12.28
N ASN A 10 4.31 -7.11 12.81
CA ASN A 10 4.01 -7.14 14.26
C ASN A 10 2.51 -7.33 14.55
N GLY A 11 2.04 -8.58 14.62
CA GLY A 11 0.64 -8.88 14.91
C GLY A 11 -0.30 -8.46 13.77
N HIS A 12 -1.62 -8.50 14.01
CA HIS A 12 -2.57 -8.18 12.95
C HIS A 12 -2.54 -6.66 12.65
N PRO A 13 -2.53 -6.25 11.36
CA PRO A 13 -2.44 -4.84 11.01
C PRO A 13 -3.54 -3.99 11.64
N PHE A 14 -3.15 -2.80 12.09
CA PHE A 14 -4.02 -1.82 12.76
C PHE A 14 -4.68 -2.27 14.07
N ASP A 15 -4.21 -3.38 14.66
CA ASP A 15 -4.63 -3.75 16.01
C ASP A 15 -4.39 -2.61 17.00
N SER A 16 -5.35 -2.41 17.91
CA SER A 16 -5.30 -1.39 18.96
C SER A 16 -5.18 0.06 18.44
N MET A 17 -5.58 0.33 17.20
CA MET A 17 -5.69 1.68 16.65
C MET A 17 -6.97 2.39 17.12
N SER A 18 -6.86 3.69 17.43
CA SER A 18 -7.99 4.58 17.70
C SER A 18 -8.54 5.22 16.42
N GLU A 19 -9.82 5.60 16.45
CA GLU A 19 -10.48 6.30 15.35
C GLU A 19 -9.78 7.61 14.95
N ASP A 20 -9.16 8.33 15.89
CA ASP A 20 -8.36 9.53 15.62
C ASP A 20 -6.99 9.20 15.00
N THR A 21 -7.01 8.51 13.86
CA THR A 21 -5.83 8.08 13.11
C THR A 21 -6.04 8.37 11.63
N VAL A 22 -4.93 8.75 10.97
CA VAL A 22 -4.82 8.75 9.51
C VAL A 22 -4.06 7.50 9.08
N VAL A 23 -4.68 6.67 8.24
CA VAL A 23 -4.10 5.44 7.70
C VAL A 23 -3.71 5.62 6.23
N TYR A 24 -2.65 4.93 5.84
CA TYR A 24 -2.14 4.87 4.47
C TYR A 24 -1.88 3.43 4.08
N THR A 25 -1.99 3.09 2.78
CA THR A 25 -1.35 1.87 2.26
C THR A 25 0.18 2.02 2.38
N GLY A 26 0.70 3.09 1.77
CA GLY A 26 2.07 3.59 1.81
C GLY A 26 2.06 5.12 1.68
N THR A 27 3.20 5.75 1.95
CA THR A 27 3.44 7.18 1.71
C THR A 27 4.25 7.39 0.42
N HIS A 28 4.68 8.62 0.15
CA HIS A 28 5.57 8.90 -0.97
C HIS A 28 6.98 8.32 -0.79
N ASP A 29 7.42 8.07 0.44
CA ASP A 29 8.72 7.46 0.76
C ASP A 29 8.71 5.92 0.64
N ASN A 30 7.50 5.36 0.59
CA ASN A 30 7.28 3.95 0.41
C ASN A 30 7.26 3.60 -1.08
N ASP A 31 7.53 2.33 -1.38
CA ASP A 31 7.24 1.80 -2.71
C ASP A 31 5.71 1.70 -2.93
N THR A 32 5.28 1.45 -4.16
CA THR A 32 3.89 1.11 -4.45
C THR A 32 3.52 -0.19 -3.74
N SER A 33 2.23 -0.45 -3.52
CA SER A 33 1.76 -1.68 -2.89
C SER A 33 2.17 -2.93 -3.68
N ILE A 34 2.17 -2.85 -5.02
CA ILE A 34 2.65 -3.93 -5.90
C ILE A 34 4.17 -4.07 -5.78
N GLY A 35 4.91 -2.96 -5.86
CA GLY A 35 6.37 -2.95 -5.75
C GLY A 35 6.85 -3.52 -4.41
N TRP A 36 6.26 -3.04 -3.32
CA TRP A 36 6.53 -3.52 -1.97
C TRP A 36 6.29 -5.02 -1.83
N TYR A 37 5.15 -5.54 -2.31
CA TYR A 37 4.80 -6.96 -2.15
C TYR A 37 5.69 -7.87 -2.99
N ASN A 38 6.05 -7.45 -4.21
CA ASN A 38 6.89 -8.21 -5.13
C ASN A 38 8.40 -7.99 -4.93
N ALA A 39 8.79 -7.17 -3.96
CA ALA A 39 10.20 -6.95 -3.65
C ALA A 39 10.90 -8.26 -3.27
N GLU A 40 12.18 -8.35 -3.61
CA GLU A 40 13.06 -9.42 -3.17
C GLU A 40 13.86 -8.95 -1.93
N PHE A 41 14.38 -9.90 -1.16
CA PHE A 41 15.22 -9.58 -0.02
C PHE A 41 16.56 -8.97 -0.50
N GLU A 42 16.91 -7.80 0.02
CA GLU A 42 18.16 -7.12 -0.29
C GLU A 42 19.18 -7.25 0.83
N ASN A 43 20.42 -7.62 0.46
CA ASN A 43 21.54 -7.65 1.40
C ASN A 43 21.86 -6.25 1.93
N GLY A 44 21.89 -6.10 3.26
CA GLY A 44 22.08 -4.81 3.93
C GLY A 44 20.81 -4.18 4.50
N SER A 45 19.66 -4.83 4.33
CA SER A 45 18.44 -4.49 5.09
C SER A 45 18.69 -4.61 6.60
N THR A 46 18.05 -3.73 7.38
CA THR A 46 18.02 -3.84 8.84
C THR A 46 17.17 -5.02 9.32
N GLN A 47 16.25 -5.50 8.47
CA GLN A 47 15.41 -6.66 8.70
C GLN A 47 16.17 -7.93 8.27
N SER A 48 16.05 -9.02 9.03
CA SER A 48 16.57 -10.32 8.61
C SER A 48 15.73 -10.90 7.45
N GLU A 49 16.35 -11.78 6.64
CA GLU A 49 15.64 -12.47 5.55
C GLU A 49 14.39 -13.21 6.04
N GLN A 50 14.49 -13.85 7.22
CA GLN A 50 13.35 -14.56 7.80
C GLN A 50 12.20 -13.63 8.19
N GLU A 51 12.50 -12.46 8.78
CA GLU A 51 11.47 -11.47 9.10
C GLU A 51 10.83 -10.90 7.83
N PHE A 52 11.62 -10.66 6.78
CA PHE A 52 11.13 -10.18 5.48
C PHE A 52 10.15 -11.18 4.84
N LEU A 53 10.54 -12.46 4.79
CA LEU A 53 9.70 -13.52 4.24
C LEU A 53 8.43 -13.73 5.08
N ASN A 54 8.54 -13.66 6.41
CA ASN A 54 7.39 -13.74 7.31
C ASN A 54 6.43 -12.57 7.09
N GLU A 55 6.93 -11.35 6.89
CA GLU A 55 6.10 -10.18 6.61
C GLU A 55 5.29 -10.36 5.32
N ARG A 56 5.92 -10.82 4.23
CA ARG A 56 5.24 -11.08 2.95
C ARG A 56 4.22 -12.20 3.04
N GLN A 57 4.58 -13.30 3.72
CA GLN A 57 3.65 -14.41 3.93
C GLN A 57 2.46 -14.00 4.81
N HIS A 58 2.70 -13.16 5.82
CA HIS A 58 1.65 -12.65 6.68
C HIS A 58 0.70 -11.71 5.92
N ALA A 59 1.24 -10.80 5.10
CA ALA A 59 0.43 -9.95 4.22
C ALA A 59 -0.46 -10.76 3.28
N LYS A 60 0.10 -11.81 2.66
CA LYS A 60 -0.66 -12.76 1.82
C LYS A 60 -1.84 -13.37 2.59
N ASN A 61 -1.62 -13.79 3.83
CA ASN A 61 -2.66 -14.43 4.64
C ASN A 61 -3.75 -13.43 5.08
N VAL A 62 -3.35 -12.26 5.60
CA VAL A 62 -4.29 -11.22 6.10
C VAL A 62 -5.15 -10.66 4.97
N LEU A 63 -4.53 -10.39 3.82
CA LEU A 63 -5.22 -9.80 2.68
C LEU A 63 -5.88 -10.85 1.77
N ASN A 64 -5.73 -12.15 2.10
CA ASN A 64 -6.20 -13.27 1.30
C ASN A 64 -5.77 -13.16 -0.19
N LEU A 65 -4.47 -12.94 -0.41
CA LEU A 65 -3.92 -12.75 -1.76
C LEU A 65 -3.74 -14.08 -2.48
N ASP A 66 -4.20 -14.14 -3.72
CA ASP A 66 -4.00 -15.25 -4.66
C ASP A 66 -2.92 -14.97 -5.71
N GLY A 67 -2.28 -13.80 -5.66
CA GLY A 67 -1.25 -13.36 -6.60
C GLY A 67 -1.71 -12.26 -7.55
N HIS A 68 -3.00 -11.89 -7.53
CA HIS A 68 -3.57 -10.78 -8.29
C HIS A 68 -4.06 -9.67 -7.37
N ASP A 69 -4.28 -8.48 -7.93
CA ASP A 69 -4.97 -7.34 -7.27
C ASP A 69 -4.42 -6.92 -5.90
N VAL A 70 -3.11 -7.10 -5.67
CA VAL A 70 -2.44 -6.75 -4.40
C VAL A 70 -2.74 -5.31 -4.00
N ASN A 71 -2.66 -4.38 -4.95
CA ASN A 71 -2.98 -2.97 -4.72
C ASN A 71 -4.42 -2.81 -4.23
N TRP A 72 -5.41 -3.42 -4.89
CA TRP A 72 -6.81 -3.25 -4.51
C TRP A 72 -7.13 -3.90 -3.17
N LYS A 73 -6.48 -5.03 -2.84
CA LYS A 73 -6.60 -5.65 -1.52
C LYS A 73 -6.02 -4.77 -0.42
N MET A 74 -4.88 -4.12 -0.67
CA MET A 74 -4.32 -3.14 0.28
C MET A 74 -5.19 -1.89 0.41
N VAL A 75 -5.76 -1.39 -0.69
CA VAL A 75 -6.69 -0.26 -0.69
C VAL A 75 -7.97 -0.60 0.10
N GLU A 76 -8.60 -1.73 -0.22
CA GLU A 76 -9.80 -2.23 0.47
C GLU A 76 -9.56 -2.39 1.97
N PHE A 77 -8.43 -2.99 2.37
CA PHE A 77 -8.07 -3.13 3.78
C PHE A 77 -7.88 -1.77 4.47
N THR A 78 -7.20 -0.83 3.81
CA THR A 78 -6.95 0.52 4.35
C THR A 78 -8.23 1.34 4.46
N LEU A 79 -9.18 1.17 3.54
CA LEU A 79 -10.50 1.80 3.60
C LEU A 79 -11.37 1.18 4.71
N ASN A 80 -11.28 -0.12 4.98
CA ASN A 80 -12.04 -0.75 6.06
C ASN A 80 -11.44 -0.57 7.46
N ALA A 81 -10.28 0.09 7.56
CA ALA A 81 -9.63 0.35 8.84
C ALA A 81 -10.47 1.27 9.74
N ASN A 82 -10.41 1.07 11.08
CA ASN A 82 -11.10 1.91 12.06
C ASN A 82 -10.39 3.27 12.27
N ALA A 83 -10.31 4.06 11.21
CA ALA A 83 -9.61 5.34 11.14
C ALA A 83 -10.53 6.42 10.55
N ASN A 84 -10.46 7.62 11.11
CA ASN A 84 -11.20 8.79 10.62
C ASN A 84 -10.81 9.11 9.16
N THR A 85 -9.53 9.02 8.81
CA THR A 85 -9.05 9.33 7.46
C THR A 85 -8.22 8.20 6.88
N SER A 86 -8.55 7.78 5.66
CA SER A 86 -7.75 6.86 4.84
C SER A 86 -7.20 7.61 3.62
N ILE A 87 -5.90 7.52 3.39
CA ILE A 87 -5.23 8.16 2.26
C ILE A 87 -4.54 7.09 1.41
N ILE A 88 -4.85 7.11 0.12
CA ILE A 88 -4.35 6.13 -0.85
C ILE A 88 -3.49 6.86 -1.89
N PRO A 89 -2.22 6.48 -2.10
CA PRO A 89 -1.41 6.97 -3.21
C PRO A 89 -2.04 6.66 -4.56
N MET A 90 -1.91 7.56 -5.51
CA MET A 90 -2.49 7.39 -6.84
C MET A 90 -1.87 6.19 -7.58
N GLN A 91 -0.61 5.87 -7.29
CA GLN A 91 0.06 4.68 -7.83
C GLN A 91 -0.63 3.37 -7.44
N ASP A 92 -1.17 3.28 -6.22
CA ASP A 92 -1.89 2.09 -5.75
C ASP A 92 -3.27 1.98 -6.42
N VAL A 93 -3.99 3.10 -6.56
CA VAL A 93 -5.28 3.13 -7.28
C VAL A 93 -5.08 2.79 -8.77
N LEU A 94 -3.95 3.15 -9.36
CA LEU A 94 -3.60 2.81 -10.75
C LEU A 94 -2.99 1.41 -10.92
N GLY A 95 -2.67 0.71 -9.82
CA GLY A 95 -2.05 -0.61 -9.87
C GLY A 95 -0.66 -0.61 -10.51
N LEU A 96 0.18 0.38 -10.18
CA LEU A 96 1.53 0.51 -10.74
C LEU A 96 2.58 -0.22 -9.89
N ASP A 97 3.67 -0.66 -10.52
CA ASP A 97 4.82 -1.30 -9.88
C ASP A 97 5.87 -0.27 -9.38
N SER A 98 7.04 -0.75 -8.95
CA SER A 98 8.12 0.08 -8.41
C SER A 98 8.66 1.15 -9.36
N SER A 99 8.40 1.06 -10.67
CA SER A 99 8.76 2.14 -11.62
C SER A 99 8.01 3.45 -11.36
N ALA A 100 6.90 3.38 -10.60
CA ALA A 100 6.10 4.53 -10.20
C ALA A 100 6.40 5.05 -8.78
N ARG A 101 7.41 4.49 -8.09
CA ARG A 101 7.81 4.95 -6.76
C ARG A 101 8.14 6.44 -6.77
N MET A 102 7.60 7.18 -5.80
CA MET A 102 7.79 8.63 -5.74
C MET A 102 9.17 9.01 -5.19
N ASN A 103 9.58 8.41 -4.08
CA ASN A 103 10.86 8.69 -3.45
C ASN A 103 11.46 7.42 -2.84
N THR A 104 12.78 7.27 -2.98
CA THR A 104 13.60 6.29 -2.27
C THR A 104 14.53 7.04 -1.31
N PRO A 105 14.19 7.11 0.00
CA PRO A 105 15.00 7.81 0.98
C PRO A 105 16.47 7.37 0.97
N GLY A 106 17.38 8.33 1.10
CA GLY A 106 18.83 8.07 1.11
C GLY A 106 19.50 7.98 -0.28
N THR A 107 18.74 8.18 -1.36
CA THR A 107 19.28 8.20 -2.75
C THR A 107 19.34 9.62 -3.32
N VAL A 108 20.18 9.80 -4.35
CA VAL A 108 20.31 11.07 -5.09
C VAL A 108 19.91 10.85 -6.54
N GLY A 109 18.96 11.64 -7.04
CA GLY A 109 18.42 11.56 -8.41
C GLY A 109 17.32 10.49 -8.57
N GLY A 110 16.44 10.65 -9.57
CA GLY A 110 15.35 9.70 -9.86
C GLY A 110 14.16 9.75 -8.89
N ASN A 111 14.15 10.69 -7.95
CA ASN A 111 13.08 10.90 -6.98
C ASN A 111 12.21 12.09 -7.38
N TRP A 112 10.95 12.09 -6.99
CA TRP A 112 9.98 13.17 -7.23
C TRP A 112 9.63 13.41 -8.70
N GLU A 113 9.93 12.43 -9.55
CA GLU A 113 9.79 12.52 -11.00
C GLU A 113 8.53 11.83 -11.53
N TRP A 114 7.87 10.98 -10.72
CA TRP A 114 6.67 10.28 -11.16
C TRP A 114 5.53 11.25 -11.47
N ARG A 115 4.86 11.02 -12.61
CA ARG A 115 3.72 11.82 -13.07
C ARG A 115 2.65 10.91 -13.65
N MET A 116 1.41 11.16 -13.24
CA MET A 116 0.25 10.54 -13.88
C MET A 116 0.07 11.11 -15.29
N SER A 117 0.07 10.23 -16.30
CA SER A 117 -0.23 10.61 -17.67
C SER A 117 -1.75 10.79 -17.88
N PRO A 118 -2.18 11.69 -18.77
CA PRO A 118 -3.59 11.79 -19.15
C PRO A 118 -4.14 10.44 -19.60
N GLY A 119 -5.34 10.08 -19.12
CA GLY A 119 -6.01 8.84 -19.50
C GLY A 119 -5.69 7.61 -18.64
N MET A 120 -4.67 7.65 -17.76
CA MET A 120 -4.36 6.53 -16.87
C MET A 120 -5.51 6.19 -15.91
N LEU A 121 -6.22 7.22 -15.41
CA LEU A 121 -7.39 7.03 -14.56
C LEU A 121 -8.64 6.75 -15.41
N THR A 122 -8.82 5.47 -15.75
CA THR A 122 -9.94 5.00 -16.58
C THR A 122 -11.28 5.05 -15.84
N GLN A 123 -12.40 4.83 -16.55
CA GLN A 123 -13.73 4.80 -15.92
C GLN A 123 -13.89 3.58 -15.02
N GLU A 124 -13.29 2.45 -15.39
CA GLU A 124 -13.31 1.21 -14.62
C GLU A 124 -12.61 1.41 -13.27
N ILE A 125 -11.44 2.04 -13.25
CA ILE A 125 -10.70 2.36 -12.00
C ILE A 125 -11.53 3.30 -11.12
N LYS A 126 -12.15 4.33 -11.70
CA LYS A 126 -13.01 5.26 -10.94
C LYS A 126 -14.21 4.54 -10.32
N GLN A 127 -14.88 3.67 -11.09
CA GLN A 127 -16.03 2.92 -10.61
C GLN A 127 -15.63 1.94 -9.51
N HIS A 128 -14.49 1.25 -9.67
CA HIS A 128 -13.99 0.34 -8.65
C HIS A 128 -13.62 1.06 -7.36
N LEU A 129 -12.87 2.17 -7.43
CA LEU A 129 -12.56 2.98 -6.26
C LEU A 129 -13.83 3.50 -5.58
N ARG A 130 -14.81 3.98 -6.35
CA ARG A 130 -16.10 4.42 -5.82
C ARG A 130 -16.81 3.30 -5.06
N GLN A 131 -16.87 2.11 -5.64
CA GLN A 131 -17.49 0.95 -5.00
C GLN A 131 -16.83 0.62 -3.66
N LEU A 132 -15.49 0.65 -3.59
CA LEU A 132 -14.77 0.40 -2.34
C LEU A 132 -15.04 1.49 -1.30
N THR A 133 -15.09 2.76 -1.69
CA THR A 133 -15.42 3.87 -0.77
C THR A 133 -16.86 3.80 -0.28
N GLU A 134 -17.81 3.38 -1.12
CA GLU A 134 -19.21 3.15 -0.72
C GLU A 134 -19.32 1.97 0.26
N ASN A 135 -18.68 0.84 -0.05
CA ASN A 135 -18.70 -0.36 0.79
C ASN A 135 -18.08 -0.13 2.19
N SER A 136 -17.12 0.79 2.29
CA SER A 136 -16.42 1.13 3.53
C SER A 136 -17.00 2.35 4.27
N ASN A 137 -18.12 2.91 3.80
CA ASN A 137 -18.75 4.13 4.36
C ASN A 137 -17.81 5.36 4.37
N ARG A 138 -17.06 5.59 3.29
CA ARG A 138 -16.11 6.70 3.11
C ARG A 138 -16.48 7.64 1.95
N THR A 139 -17.76 7.92 1.79
CA THR A 139 -18.32 8.79 0.72
C THR A 139 -18.66 10.19 1.19
#